data_AF-F1A2H6-F1
#
_entry.id   AF-F1A2H6-F1
#
_cell.length_a   1.000
_cell.length_b   1.000
_cell.length_c   1.000
_cell.angle_alpha   90.00
_cell.angle_beta   90.00
_cell.angle_gamma   90.00
#
_symmetry.space_group_name_H-M   'P 1'
#
loop_
_entity.id
_entity.type
_entity.pdbx_description
1 polymer ?
#
loop_
_entity_poly.entity_id
_entity_poly.type
_entity_poly.pdbx_seq_one_letter_code
_entity_poly.pdbx_strand_id
1 'polypeptide(L)'
;MFFAPWCGHCKNLKPHYEEAAKTLSTNKKIALGKVDCTVQEELCQLNKVQYYPTLVVYKNGKAEPFEAERNAKSIVVALEEELKPNVASLESNEEIEEFKKSNPIGVVGFFDNDHDDRYKLFTDLASSQKKHAKFAAVIGKDFSKDHVKATPNVVLYRKFDEPSVAHEGDFEIEALKNFVSGNVVPLVGEINRETYKKYESVAVPLAYLFLDSTQDNKDTLAFVGKIAKENKGKIVFCWVDMKKFPQQATHMGLSGEVTPALSIDDSANLKARFNFEEKSDFTAESVKQWVSDVLNNKVAPFVKSQPIPEKNDGPVKVAVGHTFKELVLDSPNDVLVEFYAPWCGHCKKLEPIYNKLGEFMKDIKSVDIVKIDADSNDVPSSLEIKGYPTIMLFKAGDKENPVQYDGQRNNHMDFAEFIHDKAAIKFELPSNTEEDDEDEGEPIVSNKKESKHDEL
;
A
#
# COMPACT_ATOMS: atom_id res chain seq x y z
N MET A 1 8.89 -11.00 -26.04
CA MET A 1 9.01 -9.52 -25.95
C MET A 1 7.80 -8.86 -26.61
N PHE A 2 7.04 -8.09 -25.85
CA PHE A 2 6.02 -7.18 -26.36
C PHE A 2 6.65 -5.83 -26.66
N PHE A 3 6.50 -5.33 -27.88
CA PHE A 3 7.19 -4.13 -28.36
C PHE A 3 6.32 -3.27 -29.27
N ALA A 4 6.76 -2.03 -29.49
CA ALA A 4 6.23 -1.16 -30.54
C ALA A 4 7.38 -0.70 -31.46
N PRO A 5 7.20 -0.62 -32.79
CA PRO A 5 8.28 -0.30 -33.74
C PRO A 5 8.91 1.07 -33.53
N TRP A 6 8.14 2.03 -33.01
CA TRP A 6 8.58 3.40 -32.75
C TRP A 6 9.29 3.56 -31.38
N CYS A 7 9.23 2.57 -30.49
CA CYS A 7 9.81 2.67 -29.15
C CYS A 7 11.34 2.57 -29.18
N GLY A 8 12.04 3.62 -28.72
CA GLY A 8 13.50 3.67 -28.66
C GLY A 8 14.12 2.55 -27.81
N HIS A 9 13.54 2.25 -26.64
CA HIS A 9 14.02 1.15 -25.79
C HIS A 9 13.85 -0.23 -26.45
N CYS A 10 12.80 -0.42 -27.25
CA CYS A 10 12.61 -1.65 -28.02
C CYS A 10 13.68 -1.79 -29.11
N LYS A 11 13.96 -0.70 -29.83
CA LYS A 11 15.04 -0.68 -30.85
C LYS A 11 16.40 -1.01 -30.23
N ASN A 12 16.68 -0.50 -29.03
CA ASN A 12 17.92 -0.77 -28.32
C ASN A 12 18.02 -2.22 -27.81
N LEU A 13 16.93 -2.79 -27.28
CA LEU A 13 16.92 -4.17 -26.78
C LEU A 13 16.94 -5.21 -27.91
N LYS A 14 16.39 -4.88 -29.09
CA LYS A 14 16.25 -5.80 -30.23
C LYS A 14 17.54 -6.59 -30.56
N PRO A 15 18.72 -5.98 -30.79
CA PRO A 15 19.93 -6.74 -31.12
C PRO A 15 20.33 -7.71 -30.02
N HIS A 16 20.22 -7.31 -28.74
CA HIS A 16 20.51 -8.18 -27.61
C HIS A 16 19.50 -9.33 -27.46
N TYR A 17 18.23 -9.08 -27.76
CA TYR A 17 17.18 -10.11 -27.74
C TYR A 17 17.37 -11.14 -28.85
N GLU A 18 17.77 -10.69 -30.05
CA GLU A 18 18.11 -11.57 -31.18
C GLU A 18 19.38 -12.38 -30.91
N GLU A 19 20.39 -11.79 -30.27
CA GLU A 19 21.59 -12.49 -29.80
C GLU A 19 21.26 -13.56 -28.75
N ALA A 20 20.45 -13.22 -27.73
CA ALA A 20 19.99 -14.19 -26.74
C ALA A 20 19.22 -15.35 -27.38
N ALA A 21 18.35 -15.06 -28.36
CA ALA A 21 17.60 -16.07 -29.11
C ALA A 21 18.54 -17.00 -29.89
N LYS A 22 19.61 -16.45 -30.49
CA LYS A 22 20.64 -17.23 -31.18
C LYS A 22 21.41 -18.13 -30.22
N THR A 23 21.84 -17.61 -29.07
CA THR A 23 22.55 -18.38 -28.04
C THR A 23 21.71 -19.53 -27.51
N LEU A 24 20.41 -19.31 -27.31
CA LEU A 24 19.47 -20.32 -26.80
C LEU A 24 18.88 -21.24 -27.88
N SER A 25 19.26 -21.07 -29.16
CA SER A 25 18.67 -21.83 -30.28
C SER A 25 18.87 -23.34 -30.18
N THR A 26 19.90 -23.80 -29.47
CA THR A 26 20.17 -25.22 -29.22
C THR A 26 19.38 -25.77 -28.02
N ASN A 27 18.83 -24.90 -27.16
CA ASN A 27 18.05 -25.28 -26.00
C ASN A 27 16.58 -25.51 -26.40
N LYS A 28 16.20 -26.78 -26.59
CA LYS A 28 14.85 -27.18 -27.01
C LYS A 28 13.72 -26.80 -26.04
N LYS A 29 14.04 -26.34 -24.82
CA LYS A 29 13.06 -25.96 -23.80
C LYS A 29 12.74 -24.45 -23.81
N ILE A 30 13.54 -23.63 -24.47
CA ILE A 30 13.37 -22.18 -24.50
C ILE A 30 13.14 -21.70 -25.93
N ALA A 31 12.12 -20.88 -26.12
CA ALA A 31 11.89 -20.14 -27.36
C ALA A 31 11.68 -18.67 -27.04
N LEU A 32 12.31 -17.79 -27.84
CA LEU A 32 12.11 -16.35 -27.74
C LEU A 32 11.21 -15.88 -28.88
N GLY A 33 10.11 -15.21 -28.52
CA GLY A 33 9.17 -14.61 -29.46
C GLY A 33 9.11 -13.09 -29.31
N LYS A 34 8.73 -12.40 -30.38
CA LYS A 34 8.42 -10.97 -30.36
C LYS A 34 6.99 -10.74 -30.85
N VAL A 35 6.25 -9.87 -30.16
CA VAL A 35 4.88 -9.49 -30.48
C VAL A 35 4.86 -7.98 -30.68
N ASP A 36 4.47 -7.57 -31.88
CA ASP A 36 4.26 -6.16 -32.20
C ASP A 36 2.88 -5.72 -31.71
N CYS A 37 2.86 -4.93 -30.65
CA CYS A 37 1.62 -4.46 -30.03
C CYS A 37 0.90 -3.38 -30.83
N THR A 38 1.52 -2.81 -31.88
CA THR A 38 0.79 -1.94 -32.82
C THR A 38 0.01 -2.72 -33.87
N VAL A 39 0.18 -4.05 -33.89
CA VAL A 39 -0.54 -4.97 -34.80
C VAL A 39 -1.39 -5.96 -34.01
N GLN A 40 -0.92 -6.42 -32.84
CA GLN A 40 -1.54 -7.46 -32.02
C GLN A 40 -2.05 -6.88 -30.69
N GLU A 41 -2.92 -5.87 -30.77
CA GLU A 41 -3.40 -5.11 -29.61
C GLU A 41 -4.09 -5.99 -28.55
N GLU A 42 -5.00 -6.87 -28.96
CA GLU A 42 -5.74 -7.75 -28.04
C GLU A 42 -4.81 -8.66 -27.22
N LEU A 43 -3.78 -9.22 -27.86
CA LEU A 43 -2.80 -10.07 -27.18
C LEU A 43 -1.98 -9.29 -26.14
N CYS A 44 -1.66 -8.03 -26.45
CA CYS A 44 -0.93 -7.15 -25.53
C CYS A 44 -1.81 -6.70 -24.34
N GLN A 45 -3.10 -6.42 -24.59
CA GLN A 45 -4.07 -6.14 -23.53
C GLN A 45 -4.29 -7.35 -22.62
N LEU A 46 -4.43 -8.56 -23.18
CA LEU A 46 -4.56 -9.81 -22.42
C LEU A 46 -3.35 -10.04 -21.49
N ASN A 47 -2.16 -9.64 -21.94
CA ASN A 47 -0.92 -9.71 -21.18
C ASN A 47 -0.70 -8.49 -20.27
N LYS A 48 -1.68 -7.58 -20.18
CA LYS A 48 -1.63 -6.35 -19.36
C LYS A 48 -0.37 -5.51 -19.63
N VAL A 49 0.03 -5.42 -20.90
CA VAL A 49 1.20 -4.64 -21.31
C VAL A 49 0.89 -3.15 -21.16
N GLN A 50 1.55 -2.47 -20.23
CA GLN A 50 1.37 -1.04 -19.98
C GLN A 50 2.46 -0.16 -20.60
N TYR A 51 3.64 -0.74 -20.89
CA TYR A 51 4.79 -0.01 -21.42
C TYR A 51 5.65 -0.90 -22.33
N TYR A 52 6.53 -0.29 -23.10
CA TYR A 52 7.39 -0.99 -24.06
C TYR A 52 8.89 -0.75 -23.79
N PRO A 53 9.75 -1.77 -23.93
CA PRO A 53 9.39 -3.18 -24.09
C PRO A 53 8.89 -3.78 -22.77
N THR A 54 7.94 -4.73 -22.86
CA THR A 54 7.56 -5.61 -21.75
C THR A 54 8.01 -7.03 -22.05
N LEU A 55 8.69 -7.67 -21.09
CA LEU A 55 9.12 -9.06 -21.20
C LEU A 55 8.23 -9.94 -20.32
N VAL A 56 7.77 -11.03 -20.91
CA VAL A 56 6.90 -12.02 -20.28
C VAL A 56 7.47 -13.38 -20.61
N VAL A 57 7.56 -14.26 -19.60
CA VAL A 57 7.87 -15.67 -19.78
C VAL A 57 6.58 -16.47 -19.72
N TYR A 58 6.44 -17.45 -20.61
CA TYR A 58 5.33 -18.39 -20.60
C TYR A 58 5.86 -19.75 -20.15
N LYS A 59 5.45 -20.20 -18.96
CA LYS A 59 5.82 -21.51 -18.40
C LYS A 59 4.57 -22.37 -18.31
N ASN A 60 4.55 -23.49 -19.03
CA ASN A 60 3.38 -24.38 -19.13
C ASN A 60 2.08 -23.63 -19.50
N GLY A 61 2.18 -22.66 -20.42
CA GLY A 61 1.04 -21.84 -20.88
C GLY A 61 0.66 -20.67 -19.97
N LYS A 62 1.26 -20.54 -18.78
CA LYS A 62 1.01 -19.43 -17.86
C LYS A 62 1.99 -18.29 -18.08
N ALA A 63 1.47 -17.08 -18.29
CA ALA A 63 2.25 -15.86 -18.44
C ALA A 63 2.70 -15.32 -17.08
N GLU A 64 3.99 -15.01 -16.94
CA GLU A 64 4.59 -14.38 -15.76
C GLU A 64 5.48 -13.20 -16.18
N PRO A 65 5.51 -12.08 -15.42
CA PRO A 65 6.46 -11.00 -15.66
C PRO A 65 7.90 -11.52 -15.64
N PHE A 66 8.69 -11.16 -16.64
CA PHE A 66 10.09 -11.56 -16.75
C PHE A 66 10.98 -10.33 -16.66
N GLU A 67 11.87 -10.32 -15.67
CA GLU A 67 12.81 -9.22 -15.45
C GLU A 67 14.24 -9.72 -15.64
N ALA A 68 14.97 -9.05 -16.52
CA ALA A 68 16.39 -9.25 -16.74
C ALA A 68 17.00 -7.92 -17.20
N GLU A 69 18.28 -7.74 -16.94
CA GLU A 69 18.99 -6.62 -17.55
C GLU A 69 18.88 -6.71 -19.09
N ARG A 70 18.79 -5.55 -19.73
CA ARG A 70 18.50 -5.42 -21.17
C ARG A 70 19.72 -5.72 -22.06
N ASN A 71 20.44 -6.80 -21.79
CA ASN A 71 21.56 -7.32 -22.56
C ASN A 71 21.44 -8.84 -22.78
N ALA A 72 22.12 -9.37 -23.80
CA ALA A 72 21.94 -10.76 -24.21
C ALA A 72 22.34 -11.77 -23.13
N LYS A 73 23.48 -11.54 -22.47
CA LYS A 73 24.01 -12.45 -21.44
C LYS A 73 23.05 -12.58 -20.26
N SER A 74 22.55 -11.46 -19.74
CA SER A 74 21.63 -11.45 -18.59
C SER A 74 20.30 -12.11 -18.94
N ILE A 75 19.77 -11.93 -20.17
CA ILE A 75 18.57 -12.63 -20.64
C ILE A 75 18.80 -14.14 -20.70
N VAL A 76 19.93 -14.59 -21.26
CA VAL A 76 20.26 -16.04 -21.36
C VAL A 76 20.34 -16.66 -19.97
N VAL A 77 21.12 -16.08 -19.06
CA VAL A 77 21.28 -16.58 -17.69
C VAL A 77 19.94 -16.64 -16.97
N ALA A 78 19.12 -15.59 -17.08
CA ALA A 78 17.82 -15.54 -16.41
C ALA A 78 16.83 -16.59 -16.98
N LEU A 79 16.82 -16.84 -18.29
CA LEU A 79 15.96 -17.86 -18.89
C LEU A 79 16.43 -19.28 -18.56
N GLU A 80 17.73 -19.53 -18.53
CA GLU A 80 18.29 -20.82 -18.10
C GLU A 80 17.99 -21.08 -16.62
N GLU A 81 18.02 -20.05 -15.78
CA GLU A 81 17.62 -20.14 -14.38
C GLU A 81 16.14 -20.52 -14.24
N GLU A 82 15.25 -20.01 -15.12
CA GLU A 82 13.83 -20.38 -15.13
C GLU A 82 13.56 -21.85 -15.53
N LEU A 83 14.52 -22.52 -16.18
CA LEU A 83 14.44 -23.96 -16.47
C LEU A 83 14.83 -24.85 -15.29
N LYS A 84 15.56 -24.31 -14.30
CA LYS A 84 15.92 -25.10 -13.12
C LYS A 84 14.63 -25.46 -12.37
N PRO A 85 14.56 -26.68 -11.81
CA PRO A 85 13.42 -27.04 -10.98
C PRO A 85 13.39 -26.09 -9.78
N ASN A 86 12.19 -25.62 -9.43
CA ASN A 86 12.01 -24.76 -8.25
C ASN A 86 12.35 -25.50 -6.95
N VAL A 87 12.37 -26.83 -7.01
CA VAL A 87 12.72 -27.75 -5.92
C VAL A 87 13.98 -28.51 -6.33
N ALA A 88 15.10 -28.26 -5.65
CA ALA A 88 16.31 -29.08 -5.79
C ALA A 88 16.12 -30.46 -5.14
N SER A 89 16.68 -31.52 -5.73
CA SER A 89 16.75 -32.83 -5.06
C SER A 89 17.97 -32.84 -4.14
N LEU A 90 17.80 -33.29 -2.90
CA LEU A 90 18.88 -33.48 -1.93
C LEU A 90 18.94 -34.97 -1.56
N GLU A 91 20.08 -35.60 -1.82
CA GLU A 91 20.29 -37.05 -1.67
C GLU A 91 21.24 -37.40 -0.53
N SER A 92 21.85 -36.41 0.13
CA SER A 92 22.79 -36.62 1.23
C SER A 92 22.76 -35.50 2.29
N ASN A 93 23.36 -35.80 3.45
CA ASN A 93 23.54 -34.83 4.53
C ASN A 93 24.41 -33.64 4.09
N GLU A 94 25.45 -33.93 3.30
CA GLU A 94 26.34 -32.91 2.75
C GLU A 94 25.59 -31.92 1.86
N GLU A 95 24.65 -32.41 1.03
CA GLU A 95 23.82 -31.56 0.17
C GLU A 95 22.83 -30.72 0.98
N ILE A 96 22.25 -31.27 2.05
CA ILE A 96 21.40 -30.51 2.97
C ILE A 96 22.20 -29.37 3.64
N GLU A 97 23.41 -29.64 4.12
CA GLU A 97 24.25 -28.61 4.75
C GLU A 97 24.72 -27.55 3.75
N GLU A 98 25.10 -27.95 2.53
CA GLU A 98 25.46 -27.00 1.48
C GLU A 98 24.26 -26.14 1.06
N PHE A 99 23.06 -26.73 0.98
CA PHE A 99 21.83 -25.99 0.73
C PHE A 99 21.55 -24.95 1.82
N LYS A 100 21.69 -25.30 3.10
CA LYS A 100 21.54 -24.34 4.22
C LYS A 100 22.59 -23.24 4.19
N LYS A 101 23.83 -23.58 3.83
CA LYS A 101 24.94 -22.63 3.76
C LYS A 101 24.77 -21.63 2.63
N SER A 102 24.41 -22.11 1.45
CA SER A 102 24.26 -21.30 0.24
C SER A 102 22.99 -20.46 0.22
N ASN A 103 21.96 -20.83 0.98
CA ASN A 103 20.67 -20.14 0.99
C ASN A 103 20.39 -19.51 2.36
N PRO A 104 20.32 -18.17 2.48
CA PRO A 104 20.00 -17.51 3.75
C PRO A 104 18.66 -17.93 4.36
N ILE A 105 17.70 -18.28 3.49
CA ILE A 105 16.40 -18.85 3.84
C ILE A 105 16.13 -19.98 2.84
N GLY A 106 16.00 -21.20 3.34
CA GLY A 106 15.77 -22.40 2.55
C GLY A 106 14.63 -23.22 3.13
N VAL A 107 13.82 -23.85 2.28
CA VAL A 107 12.71 -24.71 2.67
C VAL A 107 12.93 -26.10 2.10
N VAL A 108 13.00 -27.11 2.97
CA VAL A 108 13.20 -28.50 2.58
C VAL A 108 11.95 -29.31 2.90
N GLY A 109 11.37 -29.92 1.87
CA GLY A 109 10.29 -30.89 2.04
C GLY A 109 10.85 -32.31 2.15
N PHE A 110 10.37 -33.08 3.13
CA PHE A 110 10.78 -34.47 3.36
C PHE A 110 9.62 -35.39 3.01
N PHE A 111 9.85 -36.32 2.08
CA PHE A 111 8.81 -37.17 1.52
C PHE A 111 9.26 -38.64 1.43
N ASP A 112 8.32 -39.56 1.60
CA ASP A 112 8.58 -40.99 1.37
C ASP A 112 8.81 -41.31 -0.12
N ASN A 113 8.13 -40.57 -1.01
CA ASN A 113 8.21 -40.67 -2.47
C ASN A 113 7.75 -39.34 -3.12
N ASP A 114 7.99 -39.18 -4.42
CA ASP A 114 7.65 -38.01 -5.24
C ASP A 114 6.40 -38.19 -6.13
N HIS A 115 5.71 -39.31 -6.00
CA HIS A 115 4.51 -39.63 -6.80
C HIS A 115 3.21 -39.27 -6.06
N ASP A 116 3.31 -38.79 -4.82
CA ASP A 116 2.20 -38.36 -3.98
C ASP A 116 1.73 -36.93 -4.32
N ASP A 117 0.41 -36.69 -4.28
CA ASP A 117 -0.19 -35.37 -4.49
C ASP A 117 0.39 -34.29 -3.55
N ARG A 118 0.88 -34.69 -2.37
CA ARG A 118 1.53 -33.79 -1.41
C ARG A 118 2.90 -33.31 -1.88
N TYR A 119 3.65 -34.14 -2.63
CA TYR A 119 4.88 -33.69 -3.28
C TYR A 119 4.56 -32.64 -4.34
N LYS A 120 3.52 -32.88 -5.16
CA LYS A 120 3.05 -31.91 -6.15
C LYS A 120 2.64 -30.59 -5.48
N LEU A 121 1.87 -30.64 -4.39
CA LEU A 121 1.48 -29.46 -3.62
C LEU A 121 2.70 -28.67 -3.12
N PHE A 122 3.75 -29.35 -2.68
CA PHE A 122 5.02 -28.71 -2.30
C PHE A 122 5.75 -28.06 -3.49
N THR A 123 5.73 -28.68 -4.68
CA THR A 123 6.30 -28.05 -5.88
C THR A 123 5.51 -26.80 -6.32
N ASP A 124 4.19 -26.79 -6.11
CA ASP A 124 3.34 -25.63 -6.35
C ASP A 124 3.64 -24.51 -5.34
N LEU A 125 3.82 -24.86 -4.06
CA LEU A 125 4.30 -23.94 -3.02
C LEU A 125 5.64 -23.31 -3.43
N ALA A 126 6.64 -24.12 -3.76
CA ALA A 126 7.96 -23.67 -4.17
C ALA A 126 7.89 -22.70 -5.36
N SER A 127 7.03 -23.00 -6.34
CA SER A 127 6.81 -22.14 -7.50
C SER A 127 6.21 -20.79 -7.12
N SER A 128 5.24 -20.78 -6.20
CA SER A 128 4.60 -19.55 -5.72
C SER A 128 5.48 -18.72 -4.76
N GLN A 129 6.40 -19.37 -4.03
CA GLN A 129 7.20 -18.77 -2.97
C GLN A 129 8.68 -18.59 -3.34
N LYS A 130 9.09 -18.85 -4.59
CA LYS A 130 10.50 -18.77 -5.07
C LYS A 130 11.20 -17.43 -4.84
N LYS A 131 10.43 -16.36 -4.61
CA LYS A 131 10.94 -15.01 -4.28
C LYS A 131 11.28 -14.84 -2.80
N HIS A 132 10.70 -15.65 -1.92
CA HIS A 132 10.84 -15.53 -0.46
C HIS A 132 11.87 -16.52 0.10
N ALA A 133 11.95 -17.72 -0.49
CA ALA A 133 12.90 -18.76 -0.09
C ALA A 133 13.33 -19.60 -1.29
N LYS A 134 14.46 -20.31 -1.13
CA LYS A 134 14.85 -21.40 -2.03
C LYS A 134 14.27 -22.71 -1.53
N PHE A 135 13.92 -23.62 -2.43
CA PHE A 135 13.25 -24.87 -2.07
C PHE A 135 14.05 -26.09 -2.51
N ALA A 136 14.02 -27.11 -1.68
CA ALA A 136 14.58 -28.41 -1.96
C ALA A 136 13.69 -29.53 -1.41
N ALA A 137 13.90 -30.75 -1.85
CA ALA A 137 13.22 -31.91 -1.34
C ALA A 137 14.17 -33.07 -1.12
N VAL A 138 13.89 -33.81 -0.06
CA VAL A 138 14.47 -35.11 0.23
C VAL A 138 13.40 -36.15 -0.05
N ILE A 139 13.73 -37.14 -0.90
CA ILE A 139 12.82 -38.22 -1.29
C ILE A 139 13.41 -39.54 -0.82
N GLY A 140 12.67 -40.23 0.04
CA GLY A 140 13.07 -41.53 0.57
C GLY A 140 12.75 -41.64 2.05
N LYS A 141 11.98 -42.68 2.40
CA LYS A 141 11.46 -42.90 3.75
C LYS A 141 12.55 -43.02 4.81
N ASP A 142 13.62 -43.76 4.52
CA ASP A 142 14.66 -44.03 5.52
C ASP A 142 15.52 -42.80 5.78
N PHE A 143 15.95 -42.10 4.74
CA PHE A 143 16.72 -40.87 4.87
C PHE A 143 15.89 -39.74 5.50
N SER A 144 14.60 -39.62 5.17
CA SER A 144 13.73 -38.59 5.75
C SER A 144 13.54 -38.72 7.27
N LYS A 145 13.48 -39.95 7.81
CA LYS A 145 13.29 -40.20 9.24
C LYS A 145 14.44 -39.71 10.12
N ASP A 146 15.64 -39.58 9.56
CA ASP A 146 16.80 -39.06 10.27
C ASP A 146 16.71 -37.54 10.48
N HIS A 147 15.79 -36.87 9.78
CA HIS A 147 15.63 -35.41 9.78
C HIS A 147 14.30 -34.93 10.34
N VAL A 148 13.20 -35.69 10.15
CA VAL A 148 11.86 -35.30 10.58
C VAL A 148 11.14 -36.44 11.31
N LYS A 149 10.26 -36.09 12.25
CA LYS A 149 9.50 -37.07 13.05
C LYS A 149 8.48 -37.86 12.23
N ALA A 150 7.95 -37.27 11.16
CA ALA A 150 6.96 -37.87 10.29
C ALA A 150 7.10 -37.30 8.87
N THR A 151 6.66 -38.07 7.88
CA THR A 151 6.57 -37.66 6.48
C THR A 151 5.10 -37.66 6.01
N PRO A 152 4.71 -36.72 5.11
CA PRO A 152 5.51 -35.61 4.63
C PRO A 152 5.62 -34.50 5.67
N ASN A 153 6.74 -33.77 5.64
CA ASN A 153 6.93 -32.58 6.47
C ASN A 153 7.73 -31.53 5.72
N VAL A 154 7.60 -30.27 6.12
CA VAL A 154 8.32 -29.15 5.55
C VAL A 154 9.10 -28.46 6.66
N VAL A 155 10.40 -28.31 6.46
CA VAL A 155 11.29 -27.62 7.40
C VAL A 155 11.86 -26.37 6.74
N LEU A 156 11.74 -25.23 7.41
CA LEU A 156 12.37 -23.99 7.01
C LEU A 156 13.67 -23.81 7.78
N TYR A 157 14.76 -23.58 7.06
CA TYR A 157 16.07 -23.22 7.55
C TYR A 157 16.36 -21.74 7.31
N ARG A 158 16.99 -21.09 8.29
CA ARG A 158 17.31 -19.65 8.25
C ARG A 158 18.55 -19.32 9.07
N LYS A 159 19.15 -18.17 8.78
CA LYS A 159 20.37 -17.67 9.45
C LYS A 159 20.11 -16.69 10.61
N PHE A 160 18.86 -16.54 11.03
CA PHE A 160 18.44 -15.66 12.12
C PHE A 160 17.42 -16.37 13.01
N ASP A 161 17.27 -15.89 14.25
CA ASP A 161 16.43 -16.50 15.28
C ASP A 161 16.70 -18.01 15.44
N GLU A 162 15.63 -18.81 15.54
CA GLU A 162 15.69 -20.27 15.51
C GLU A 162 16.07 -20.78 14.11
N PRO A 163 17.24 -21.45 13.93
CA PRO A 163 17.78 -21.76 12.60
C PRO A 163 16.97 -22.79 11.80
N SER A 164 16.08 -23.54 12.45
CA SER A 164 15.29 -24.61 11.85
C SER A 164 13.91 -24.64 12.50
N VAL A 165 12.86 -24.53 11.68
CA VAL A 165 11.47 -24.60 12.14
C VAL A 165 10.75 -25.61 11.27
N ALA A 166 10.10 -26.60 11.89
CA ALA A 166 9.27 -27.57 11.19
C ALA A 166 7.82 -27.09 11.10
N HIS A 167 7.13 -27.42 10.01
CA HIS A 167 5.69 -27.17 9.88
C HIS A 167 4.93 -28.19 10.74
N GLU A 168 4.03 -27.68 11.59
CA GLU A 168 3.20 -28.48 12.50
C GLU A 168 1.71 -28.45 12.15
N GLY A 169 1.30 -27.68 11.14
CA GLY A 169 -0.08 -27.57 10.70
C GLY A 169 -0.47 -28.58 9.61
N ASP A 170 -1.66 -28.40 9.05
CA ASP A 170 -2.15 -29.23 7.95
C ASP A 170 -1.27 -29.09 6.70
N PHE A 171 -1.11 -30.18 5.95
CA PHE A 171 -0.36 -30.19 4.70
C PHE A 171 -1.21 -29.65 3.53
N GLU A 172 -1.65 -28.41 3.67
CA GLU A 172 -2.47 -27.68 2.68
C GLU A 172 -1.73 -26.45 2.17
N ILE A 173 -2.03 -26.04 0.94
CA ILE A 173 -1.26 -24.99 0.25
C ILE A 173 -1.26 -23.65 1.00
N GLU A 174 -2.40 -23.24 1.56
CA GLU A 174 -2.51 -21.99 2.31
C GLU A 174 -1.82 -22.06 3.67
N ALA A 175 -1.94 -23.20 4.38
CA ALA A 175 -1.22 -23.42 5.63
C ALA A 175 0.30 -23.37 5.42
N LEU A 176 0.80 -23.99 4.35
CA LEU A 176 2.22 -23.95 3.99
C LEU A 176 2.70 -22.57 3.54
N LYS A 177 1.89 -21.82 2.79
CA LYS A 177 2.21 -20.42 2.43
C LYS A 177 2.33 -19.56 3.68
N ASN A 178 1.36 -19.65 4.59
CA ASN A 178 1.39 -18.92 5.86
C ASN A 178 2.60 -19.30 6.70
N PHE A 179 2.95 -20.60 6.74
CA PHE A 179 4.15 -21.08 7.40
C PHE A 179 5.43 -20.46 6.81
N VAL A 180 5.58 -20.44 5.48
CA VAL A 180 6.74 -19.82 4.82
C VAL A 180 6.76 -18.31 5.06
N SER A 181 5.69 -17.59 4.73
CA SER A 181 5.60 -16.13 4.88
C SER A 181 5.82 -15.66 6.32
N GLY A 182 5.34 -16.43 7.31
CA GLY A 182 5.52 -16.11 8.74
C GLY A 182 6.92 -16.36 9.28
N ASN A 183 7.81 -17.05 8.54
CA ASN A 183 9.14 -17.43 9.02
C ASN A 183 10.30 -16.92 8.13
N VAL A 184 10.01 -16.23 7.01
CA VAL A 184 11.01 -15.62 6.10
C VAL A 184 11.51 -14.24 6.56
N VAL A 185 10.98 -13.73 7.65
CA VAL A 185 11.43 -12.50 8.32
C VAL A 185 11.87 -12.81 9.75
N PRO A 186 12.88 -12.09 10.27
CA PRO A 186 13.30 -12.24 11.66
C PRO A 186 12.23 -11.74 12.63
N LEU A 187 12.34 -12.14 13.90
CA LEU A 187 11.47 -11.67 14.99
C LEU A 187 11.49 -10.14 15.12
N VAL A 188 12.67 -9.54 14.94
CA VAL A 188 12.88 -8.08 14.86
C VAL A 188 13.98 -7.80 13.85
N GLY A 189 13.63 -7.36 12.63
CA GLY A 189 14.62 -7.08 11.58
C GLY A 189 14.51 -5.68 10.99
N GLU A 190 15.59 -5.24 10.35
CA GLU A 190 15.60 -3.96 9.63
C GLU A 190 14.68 -4.06 8.41
N ILE A 191 13.77 -3.11 8.27
CA ILE A 191 13.06 -2.87 7.03
C ILE A 191 13.79 -1.79 6.22
N ASN A 192 14.18 -2.15 5.00
CA ASN A 192 14.90 -1.29 4.08
C ASN A 192 14.48 -1.63 2.63
N ARG A 193 15.13 -1.02 1.64
CA ARG A 193 14.79 -1.22 0.21
C ARG A 193 14.87 -2.68 -0.24
N GLU A 194 15.71 -3.50 0.39
CA GLU A 194 15.92 -4.91 0.04
C GLU A 194 14.96 -5.84 0.81
N THR A 195 14.62 -5.49 2.06
CA THR A 195 13.82 -6.35 2.93
C THR A 195 12.33 -6.01 2.92
N TYR A 196 11.93 -4.81 2.52
CA TYR A 196 10.53 -4.32 2.52
C TYR A 196 9.54 -5.31 1.89
N LYS A 197 9.86 -5.83 0.70
CA LYS A 197 8.98 -6.76 -0.02
C LYS A 197 8.69 -8.06 0.75
N LYS A 198 9.57 -8.45 1.67
CA LYS A 198 9.34 -9.64 2.51
C LYS A 198 8.30 -9.33 3.59
N TYR A 199 8.35 -8.14 4.18
CA TYR A 199 7.37 -7.71 5.18
C TYR A 199 5.99 -7.44 4.57
N GLU A 200 5.92 -6.93 3.34
CA GLU A 200 4.65 -6.73 2.62
C GLU A 200 3.85 -8.04 2.42
N SER A 201 4.55 -9.19 2.41
CA SER A 201 3.93 -10.52 2.26
C SER A 201 3.48 -11.16 3.59
N VAL A 202 3.69 -10.49 4.72
CA VAL A 202 3.31 -10.99 6.05
C VAL A 202 1.80 -10.81 6.26
N ALA A 203 1.12 -11.88 6.67
CA ALA A 203 -0.34 -11.92 6.81
C ALA A 203 -0.84 -11.51 8.22
N VAL A 204 0.01 -10.88 9.03
CA VAL A 204 -0.31 -10.40 10.38
C VAL A 204 0.12 -8.93 10.49
N PRO A 205 -0.39 -8.17 11.48
CA PRO A 205 0.02 -6.80 11.71
C PRO A 205 1.54 -6.63 11.81
N LEU A 206 2.03 -5.45 11.42
CA LEU A 206 3.43 -5.08 11.50
C LEU A 206 3.64 -3.99 12.55
N ALA A 207 4.50 -4.26 13.54
CA ALA A 207 4.96 -3.29 14.51
C ALA A 207 6.28 -2.66 14.03
N TYR A 208 6.22 -1.40 13.60
CA TYR A 208 7.36 -0.60 13.15
C TYR A 208 8.00 0.14 14.31
N LEU A 209 9.21 -0.30 14.68
CA LEU A 209 10.07 0.37 15.64
C LEU A 209 11.00 1.36 14.92
N PHE A 210 10.80 2.64 15.12
CA PHE A 210 11.62 3.69 14.53
C PHE A 210 12.79 4.02 15.45
N LEU A 211 14.01 3.82 14.96
CA LEU A 211 15.25 3.97 15.72
C LEU A 211 16.22 4.93 15.03
N ASP A 212 17.01 5.63 15.84
CA ASP A 212 18.19 6.34 15.37
C ASP A 212 19.39 5.38 15.40
N SER A 213 19.88 4.98 14.24
CA SER A 213 21.01 4.03 14.13
C SER A 213 22.34 4.56 14.67
N THR A 214 22.44 5.86 14.97
CA THR A 214 23.62 6.47 15.60
C THR A 214 23.62 6.33 17.13
N GLN A 215 22.49 5.93 17.73
CA GLN A 215 22.34 5.71 19.17
C GLN A 215 22.54 4.22 19.54
N ASP A 216 22.79 3.93 20.82
CA ASP A 216 22.81 2.55 21.30
C ASP A 216 21.37 2.04 21.51
N ASN A 217 20.94 1.13 20.63
CA ASN A 217 19.60 0.57 20.63
C ASN A 217 19.54 -0.88 21.15
N LYS A 218 20.63 -1.41 21.73
CA LYS A 218 20.72 -2.83 22.11
C LYS A 218 19.66 -3.25 23.12
N ASP A 219 19.46 -2.46 24.18
CA ASP A 219 18.48 -2.77 25.22
C ASP A 219 17.05 -2.71 24.66
N THR A 220 16.77 -1.69 23.84
CA THR A 220 15.50 -1.53 23.11
C THR A 220 15.20 -2.75 22.24
N LEU A 221 16.13 -3.13 21.38
CA LEU A 221 15.99 -4.30 20.51
C LEU A 221 15.88 -5.60 21.32
N ALA A 222 16.58 -5.70 22.46
CA ALA A 222 16.53 -6.89 23.32
C ALA A 222 15.16 -7.09 23.96
N PHE A 223 14.56 -6.05 24.55
CA PHE A 223 13.23 -6.21 25.15
C PHE A 223 12.12 -6.31 24.09
N VAL A 224 12.21 -5.54 22.99
CA VAL A 224 11.27 -5.68 21.87
C VAL A 224 11.35 -7.09 21.27
N GLY A 225 12.56 -7.67 21.17
CA GLY A 225 12.74 -9.05 20.75
C GLY A 225 12.04 -10.08 21.65
N LYS A 226 12.02 -9.85 22.97
CA LYS A 226 11.24 -10.68 23.91
C LYS A 226 9.74 -10.56 23.65
N ILE A 227 9.23 -9.34 23.48
CA ILE A 227 7.81 -9.08 23.19
C ILE A 227 7.41 -9.70 21.85
N ALA A 228 8.26 -9.57 20.82
CA ALA A 228 8.06 -10.17 19.51
C ALA A 228 7.97 -11.70 19.60
N LYS A 229 8.85 -12.33 20.39
CA LYS A 229 8.83 -13.77 20.63
C LYS A 229 7.55 -14.23 21.33
N GLU A 230 7.09 -13.51 22.35
CA GLU A 230 5.84 -13.81 23.08
C GLU A 230 4.58 -13.70 22.18
N ASN A 231 4.65 -12.87 21.14
CA ASN A 231 3.53 -12.61 20.22
C ASN A 231 3.75 -13.20 18.81
N LYS A 232 4.65 -14.18 18.66
CA LYS A 232 4.95 -14.84 17.39
C LYS A 232 3.66 -15.36 16.74
N GLY A 233 3.48 -15.05 15.46
CA GLY A 233 2.30 -15.45 14.69
C GLY A 233 1.06 -14.58 14.90
N LYS A 234 1.10 -13.60 15.82
CA LYS A 234 0.03 -12.60 16.01
C LYS A 234 0.40 -11.23 15.48
N ILE A 235 1.68 -10.88 15.53
CA ILE A 235 2.26 -9.62 15.04
C ILE A 235 3.74 -9.87 14.72
N VAL A 236 4.27 -9.17 13.72
CA VAL A 236 5.71 -9.18 13.41
C VAL A 236 6.29 -7.81 13.72
N PHE A 237 7.45 -7.79 14.38
CA PHE A 237 8.18 -6.56 14.66
C PHE A 237 9.26 -6.34 13.60
N CYS A 238 9.40 -5.10 13.17
CA CYS A 238 10.49 -4.65 12.33
C CYS A 238 11.01 -3.32 12.86
N TRP A 239 12.21 -2.92 12.44
CA TRP A 239 12.73 -1.60 12.78
C TRP A 239 13.18 -0.83 11.54
N VAL A 240 13.02 0.49 11.61
CA VAL A 240 13.35 1.43 10.53
C VAL A 240 14.45 2.36 11.02
N ASP A 241 15.51 2.52 10.21
CA ASP A 241 16.54 3.52 10.46
C ASP A 241 16.06 4.92 10.08
N MET A 242 15.83 5.78 11.07
CA MET A 242 15.37 7.15 10.84
C MET A 242 16.42 8.07 10.21
N LYS A 243 17.72 7.75 10.26
CA LYS A 243 18.73 8.52 9.52
C LYS A 243 18.68 8.24 8.03
N LYS A 244 18.33 7.01 7.64
CA LYS A 244 18.18 6.62 6.23
C LYS A 244 16.80 6.95 5.67
N PHE A 245 15.76 6.85 6.49
CA PHE A 245 14.36 6.96 6.07
C PHE A 245 13.55 7.91 6.98
N PRO A 246 13.95 9.19 7.10
CA PRO A 246 13.40 10.13 8.09
C PRO A 246 11.89 10.37 7.96
N GLN A 247 11.34 10.25 6.74
CA GLN A 247 9.93 10.51 6.50
C GLN A 247 9.01 9.35 6.90
N GLN A 248 9.52 8.13 7.10
CA GLN A 248 8.67 6.95 7.31
C GLN A 248 7.85 7.04 8.59
N ALA A 249 8.43 7.57 9.67
CA ALA A 249 7.71 7.81 10.91
C ALA A 249 6.52 8.78 10.70
N THR A 250 6.74 9.86 9.95
CA THR A 250 5.68 10.84 9.61
C THR A 250 4.59 10.24 8.74
N HIS A 251 4.93 9.34 7.80
CA HIS A 251 3.92 8.61 7.01
C HIS A 251 3.05 7.69 7.89
N MET A 252 3.60 7.20 9.01
CA MET A 252 2.87 6.44 10.02
C MET A 252 2.10 7.32 11.01
N GLY A 253 2.18 8.64 10.90
CA GLY A 253 1.50 9.58 11.78
C GLY A 253 2.25 9.91 13.08
N LEU A 254 3.55 9.62 13.14
CA LEU A 254 4.45 10.03 14.23
C LEU A 254 5.14 11.35 13.89
N SER A 255 5.74 12.04 14.87
CA SER A 255 6.44 13.31 14.65
C SER A 255 7.63 13.19 13.69
N GLY A 256 8.36 12.07 13.73
CA GLY A 256 9.65 11.92 13.06
C GLY A 256 10.82 12.57 13.81
N GLU A 257 10.59 13.06 15.03
CA GLU A 257 11.60 13.73 15.88
C GLU A 257 11.97 12.92 17.12
N VAL A 258 11.14 11.94 17.49
CA VAL A 258 11.30 11.12 18.70
C VAL A 258 11.81 9.72 18.32
N THR A 259 12.84 9.27 19.04
CA THR A 259 13.34 7.89 18.99
C THR A 259 13.63 7.38 20.41
N PRO A 260 13.30 6.12 20.74
CA PRO A 260 12.54 5.18 19.93
C PRO A 260 11.06 5.59 19.79
N ALA A 261 10.46 5.32 18.63
CA ALA A 261 9.02 5.46 18.41
C ALA A 261 8.44 4.16 17.84
N LEU A 262 7.15 3.92 18.06
CA LEU A 262 6.49 2.66 17.71
C LEU A 262 5.13 2.91 17.09
N SER A 263 4.86 2.24 15.98
CA SER A 263 3.55 2.22 15.33
C SER A 263 3.19 0.79 14.92
N ILE A 264 1.93 0.41 15.09
CA ILE A 264 1.39 -0.85 14.58
C ILE A 264 0.51 -0.53 13.38
N ASP A 265 0.82 -1.13 12.24
CA ASP A 265 -0.06 -1.17 11.07
C ASP A 265 -0.80 -2.50 11.03
N ASP A 266 -2.11 -2.44 11.27
CA ASP A 266 -3.03 -3.55 11.11
C ASP A 266 -3.83 -3.40 9.80
N SER A 267 -3.10 -3.27 8.69
CA SER A 267 -3.65 -3.38 7.34
C SER A 267 -4.15 -4.80 7.02
N ALA A 268 -3.75 -5.81 7.79
CA ALA A 268 -4.17 -7.19 7.57
C ALA A 268 -5.64 -7.42 8.00
N ASN A 269 -6.05 -6.88 9.16
CA ASN A 269 -7.34 -7.16 9.77
C ASN A 269 -8.22 -5.91 9.85
N LEU A 270 -7.74 -4.86 10.53
CA LEU A 270 -8.57 -3.71 10.92
C LEU A 270 -8.56 -2.57 9.89
N LYS A 271 -7.62 -2.59 8.94
CA LYS A 271 -7.34 -1.46 8.03
C LYS A 271 -7.06 -0.18 8.81
N ALA A 272 -6.35 -0.32 9.94
CA ALA A 272 -6.10 0.73 10.91
C ALA A 272 -4.63 0.77 11.31
N ARG A 273 -4.20 1.94 11.79
CA ARG A 273 -2.88 2.14 12.40
C ARG A 273 -3.03 2.54 13.86
N PHE A 274 -2.03 2.24 14.68
CA PHE A 274 -2.01 2.58 16.10
C PHE A 274 -0.63 3.12 16.44
N ASN A 275 -0.56 4.29 17.07
CA ASN A 275 0.71 4.92 17.43
C ASN A 275 0.90 4.86 18.94
N PHE A 276 2.08 4.41 19.36
CA PHE A 276 2.49 4.52 20.75
C PHE A 276 2.72 6.00 21.08
N GLU A 277 2.29 6.44 22.26
CA GLU A 277 2.34 7.86 22.63
C GLU A 277 3.79 8.36 22.69
N GLU A 278 4.13 9.32 21.81
CA GLU A 278 5.45 9.93 21.80
C GLU A 278 5.70 10.72 23.09
N LYS A 279 6.94 10.71 23.59
CA LYS A 279 7.37 11.36 24.86
C LYS A 279 6.83 10.71 26.14
N SER A 280 6.06 9.62 26.05
CA SER A 280 5.78 8.75 27.18
C SER A 280 6.96 7.81 27.48
N ASP A 281 6.94 7.14 28.63
CA ASP A 281 7.99 6.21 29.03
C ASP A 281 8.04 5.00 28.09
N PHE A 282 9.11 4.88 27.29
CA PHE A 282 9.34 3.77 26.36
C PHE A 282 10.12 2.63 27.05
N THR A 283 9.43 1.78 27.80
CA THR A 283 10.03 0.66 28.57
C THR A 283 9.49 -0.69 28.12
N ALA A 284 10.09 -1.78 28.60
CA ALA A 284 9.61 -3.12 28.31
C ALA A 284 8.16 -3.34 28.76
N GLU A 285 7.78 -2.82 29.92
CA GLU A 285 6.45 -2.94 30.50
C GLU A 285 5.42 -2.13 29.72
N SER A 286 5.71 -0.85 29.42
CA SER A 286 4.77 0.02 28.71
C SER A 286 4.53 -0.46 27.28
N VAL A 287 5.59 -0.85 26.57
CA VAL A 287 5.48 -1.39 25.20
C VAL A 287 4.75 -2.73 25.20
N LYS A 288 5.05 -3.63 26.13
CA LYS A 288 4.37 -4.94 26.23
C LYS A 288 2.88 -4.76 26.49
N GLN A 289 2.52 -3.88 27.42
CA GLN A 289 1.13 -3.59 27.75
C GLN A 289 0.40 -2.98 26.55
N TRP A 290 0.99 -1.97 25.90
CA TRP A 290 0.38 -1.31 24.75
C TRP A 290 0.19 -2.26 23.56
N VAL A 291 1.19 -3.09 23.23
CA VAL A 291 1.06 -4.13 22.18
C VAL A 291 -0.10 -5.09 22.51
N SER A 292 -0.19 -5.53 23.76
CA SER A 292 -1.31 -6.35 24.23
C SER A 292 -2.64 -5.63 24.07
N ASP A 293 -2.74 -4.35 24.42
CA ASP A 293 -3.98 -3.58 24.32
C ASP A 293 -4.40 -3.34 22.87
N VAL A 294 -3.46 -3.09 21.95
CA VAL A 294 -3.74 -3.01 20.51
C VAL A 294 -4.27 -4.35 20.00
N LEU A 295 -3.59 -5.47 20.29
CA LEU A 295 -4.01 -6.80 19.85
C LEU A 295 -5.36 -7.25 20.44
N ASN A 296 -5.80 -6.63 21.54
CA ASN A 296 -7.10 -6.87 22.17
C ASN A 296 -8.13 -5.77 21.85
N ASN A 297 -7.89 -4.92 20.84
CA ASN A 297 -8.79 -3.86 20.37
C ASN A 297 -9.18 -2.85 21.47
N LYS A 298 -8.29 -2.57 22.42
CA LYS A 298 -8.52 -1.61 23.51
C LYS A 298 -7.95 -0.22 23.22
N VAL A 299 -7.15 -0.09 22.16
CA VAL A 299 -6.56 1.18 21.72
C VAL A 299 -7.36 1.69 20.53
N ALA A 300 -7.70 2.99 20.52
CA ALA A 300 -8.36 3.59 19.37
C ALA A 300 -7.37 3.73 18.19
N PRO A 301 -7.83 3.54 16.95
CA PRO A 301 -7.01 3.81 15.76
C PRO A 301 -6.45 5.23 15.75
N PHE A 302 -5.24 5.37 15.23
CA PHE A 302 -4.67 6.63 14.84
C PHE A 302 -5.55 7.30 13.77
N VAL A 303 -5.79 8.59 13.96
CA VAL A 303 -6.51 9.44 13.02
C VAL A 303 -5.53 10.52 12.58
N LYS A 304 -5.18 10.56 11.28
CA LYS A 304 -4.41 11.66 10.71
C LYS A 304 -5.21 12.95 10.90
N SER A 305 -4.62 13.92 11.57
CA SER A 305 -5.27 15.21 11.81
C SER A 305 -4.25 16.33 11.81
N GLN A 306 -4.60 17.44 11.18
CA GLN A 306 -3.94 18.71 11.42
C GLN A 306 -4.21 19.18 12.86
N PRO A 307 -3.41 20.13 13.38
CA PRO A 307 -3.68 20.76 14.66
C PRO A 307 -5.08 21.37 14.68
N ILE A 308 -5.76 21.25 15.82
CA ILE A 308 -7.06 21.89 16.04
C ILE A 308 -6.86 23.42 15.94
N PRO A 309 -7.61 24.14 15.08
CA PRO A 309 -7.49 25.58 14.98
C PRO A 309 -7.73 26.29 16.31
N GLU A 310 -6.88 27.25 16.69
CA GLU A 310 -7.05 28.03 17.93
C GLU A 310 -8.35 28.85 17.94
N LYS A 311 -8.83 29.25 16.75
CA LYS A 311 -10.09 29.96 16.55
C LYS A 311 -10.90 29.27 15.47
N ASN A 312 -12.17 29.03 15.75
CA ASN A 312 -13.10 28.34 14.85
C ASN A 312 -14.53 28.88 14.97
N ASP A 313 -14.65 30.19 15.21
CA ASP A 313 -15.89 30.95 15.43
C ASP A 313 -16.39 31.68 14.17
N GLY A 314 -15.71 31.49 13.04
CA GLY A 314 -16.09 32.06 11.76
C GLY A 314 -17.35 31.43 11.15
N PRO A 315 -17.93 32.06 10.12
CA PRO A 315 -19.14 31.58 9.43
C PRO A 315 -18.94 30.25 8.69
N VAL A 316 -17.69 29.92 8.35
CA VAL A 316 -17.29 28.60 7.85
C VAL A 316 -16.35 27.99 8.87
N LYS A 317 -16.81 26.93 9.55
CA LYS A 317 -16.01 26.19 10.54
C LYS A 317 -14.98 25.31 9.83
N VAL A 318 -13.79 25.23 10.39
CA VAL A 318 -12.71 24.35 9.91
C VAL A 318 -12.70 23.09 10.77
N ALA A 319 -13.01 21.95 10.15
CA ALA A 319 -12.84 20.65 10.76
C ALA A 319 -11.44 20.09 10.46
N VAL A 320 -10.90 19.35 11.42
CA VAL A 320 -9.71 18.50 11.28
C VAL A 320 -10.09 17.08 11.66
N GLY A 321 -9.21 16.10 11.43
CA GLY A 321 -9.51 14.68 11.70
C GLY A 321 -10.05 14.44 13.12
N HIS A 322 -9.48 15.11 14.13
CA HIS A 322 -9.93 15.00 15.52
C HIS A 322 -11.27 15.68 15.83
N THR A 323 -11.68 16.71 15.08
CA THR A 323 -12.93 17.46 15.34
C THR A 323 -14.05 17.13 14.36
N PHE A 324 -13.79 16.36 13.30
CA PHE A 324 -14.79 16.02 12.29
C PHE A 324 -16.04 15.37 12.90
N LYS A 325 -15.85 14.42 13.82
CA LYS A 325 -16.98 13.76 14.49
C LYS A 325 -17.84 14.78 15.24
N GLU A 326 -17.24 15.58 16.10
CA GLU A 326 -17.95 16.58 16.91
C GLU A 326 -18.67 17.62 16.04
N LEU A 327 -17.97 18.17 15.03
CA LEU A 327 -18.49 19.27 14.22
C LEU A 327 -19.51 18.82 13.17
N VAL A 328 -19.45 17.56 12.72
CA VAL A 328 -20.29 17.07 11.60
C VAL A 328 -21.25 15.99 12.04
N LEU A 329 -20.73 14.91 12.63
CA LEU A 329 -21.49 13.68 12.91
C LEU A 329 -22.31 13.76 14.19
N ASP A 330 -21.80 14.42 15.22
CA ASP A 330 -22.50 14.61 16.51
C ASP A 330 -23.30 15.93 16.53
N SER A 331 -23.16 16.78 15.50
CA SER A 331 -23.90 18.04 15.40
C SER A 331 -25.41 17.79 15.31
N PRO A 332 -26.24 18.50 16.11
CA PRO A 332 -27.70 18.40 16.03
C PRO A 332 -28.28 19.10 14.79
N ASN A 333 -27.46 19.85 14.04
CA ASN A 333 -27.86 20.65 12.90
C ASN A 333 -27.69 19.91 11.57
N ASP A 334 -28.24 20.45 10.49
CA ASP A 334 -27.83 20.09 9.14
C ASP A 334 -26.43 20.67 8.87
N VAL A 335 -25.48 19.89 8.37
CA VAL A 335 -24.08 20.33 8.20
C VAL A 335 -23.65 20.17 6.75
N LEU A 336 -23.38 21.27 6.06
CA LEU A 336 -22.76 21.22 4.72
C LEU A 336 -21.24 21.19 4.88
N VAL A 337 -20.60 20.17 4.32
CA VAL A 337 -19.14 19.99 4.40
C VAL A 337 -18.51 20.08 3.02
N GLU A 338 -17.51 20.96 2.88
CA GLU A 338 -16.56 20.95 1.76
C GLU A 338 -15.33 20.10 2.13
N PHE A 339 -15.09 19.04 1.37
CA PHE A 339 -13.86 18.26 1.40
C PHE A 339 -12.94 18.76 0.29
N TYR A 340 -11.84 19.41 0.67
CA TYR A 340 -10.93 20.07 -0.26
C TYR A 340 -9.48 19.57 -0.10
N ALA A 341 -8.61 20.01 -1.03
CA ALA A 341 -7.16 19.89 -0.90
C ALA A 341 -6.48 21.23 -1.25
N PRO A 342 -5.47 21.70 -0.49
CA PRO A 342 -4.87 23.03 -0.67
C PRO A 342 -4.23 23.26 -2.05
N TRP A 343 -3.77 22.20 -2.71
CA TRP A 343 -3.14 22.25 -4.04
C TRP A 343 -4.17 22.26 -5.19
N CYS A 344 -5.44 21.95 -4.92
CA CYS A 344 -6.47 21.83 -5.96
C CYS A 344 -6.95 23.20 -6.45
N GLY A 345 -6.76 23.47 -7.75
CA GLY A 345 -7.18 24.74 -8.39
C GLY A 345 -8.69 24.97 -8.36
N HIS A 346 -9.51 23.92 -8.41
CA HIS A 346 -10.97 24.06 -8.29
C HIS A 346 -11.41 24.43 -6.87
N CYS A 347 -10.73 23.92 -5.84
CA CYS A 347 -11.01 24.29 -4.45
C CYS A 347 -10.68 25.77 -4.21
N LYS A 348 -9.53 26.24 -4.73
CA LYS A 348 -9.15 27.66 -4.65
C LYS A 348 -10.17 28.60 -5.30
N LYS A 349 -10.80 28.18 -6.40
CA LYS A 349 -11.88 28.95 -7.06
C LYS A 349 -13.18 28.94 -6.26
N LEU A 350 -13.48 27.84 -5.56
CA LEU A 350 -14.68 27.69 -4.75
C LEU A 350 -14.60 28.44 -3.41
N GLU A 351 -13.41 28.53 -2.82
CA GLU A 351 -13.20 29.13 -1.50
C GLU A 351 -13.91 30.50 -1.28
N PRO A 352 -13.79 31.52 -2.17
CA PRO A 352 -14.51 32.78 -1.96
C PRO A 352 -16.03 32.62 -1.99
N ILE A 353 -16.56 31.71 -2.81
CA ILE A 353 -18.00 31.44 -2.95
C ILE A 353 -18.51 30.72 -1.69
N TYR A 354 -17.75 29.74 -1.19
CA TYR A 354 -18.10 28.98 0.02
C TYR A 354 -18.03 29.86 1.28
N ASN A 355 -17.08 30.81 1.34
CA ASN A 355 -17.05 31.82 2.40
C ASN A 355 -18.27 32.76 2.31
N LYS A 356 -18.67 33.20 1.10
CA LYS A 356 -19.89 34.00 0.91
C LYS A 356 -21.14 33.23 1.36
N LEU A 357 -21.23 31.93 1.07
CA LEU A 357 -22.29 31.05 1.59
C LEU A 357 -22.31 31.04 3.12
N GLY A 358 -21.15 30.85 3.77
CA GLY A 358 -21.06 30.89 5.23
C GLY A 358 -21.60 32.20 5.80
N GLU A 359 -21.17 33.34 5.26
CA GLU A 359 -21.63 34.66 5.70
C GLU A 359 -23.12 34.86 5.48
N PHE A 360 -23.65 34.40 4.35
CA PHE A 360 -25.07 34.44 4.03
C PHE A 360 -25.90 33.61 5.02
N MET A 361 -25.41 32.43 5.42
CA MET A 361 -26.13 31.48 6.27
C MET A 361 -25.90 31.64 7.78
N LYS A 362 -25.05 32.57 8.23
CA LYS A 362 -24.56 32.66 9.63
C LYS A 362 -25.64 32.81 10.72
N ASP A 363 -26.80 33.36 10.36
CA ASP A 363 -27.92 33.56 11.28
C ASP A 363 -28.89 32.37 11.33
N ILE A 364 -28.76 31.41 10.42
CA ILE A 364 -29.55 30.16 10.41
C ILE A 364 -28.92 29.16 11.37
N LYS A 365 -29.42 29.11 12.60
CA LYS A 365 -28.84 28.27 13.68
C LYS A 365 -28.99 26.77 13.49
N SER A 366 -29.86 26.34 12.59
CA SER A 366 -30.09 24.92 12.26
C SER A 366 -29.15 24.39 11.17
N VAL A 367 -28.26 25.23 10.63
CA VAL A 367 -27.32 24.86 9.56
C VAL A 367 -25.90 25.27 9.96
N ASP A 368 -24.96 24.34 9.85
CA ASP A 368 -23.53 24.63 9.96
C ASP A 368 -22.84 24.50 8.60
N ILE A 369 -21.98 25.46 8.27
CA ILE A 369 -21.12 25.40 7.08
C ILE A 369 -19.71 25.04 7.54
N VAL A 370 -19.18 23.92 7.05
CA VAL A 370 -17.91 23.34 7.48
C VAL A 370 -17.02 23.09 6.26
N LYS A 371 -15.70 23.20 6.42
CA LYS A 371 -14.70 22.73 5.46
C LYS A 371 -13.62 21.89 6.14
N ILE A 372 -13.05 20.94 5.41
CA ILE A 372 -11.95 20.08 5.86
C ILE A 372 -10.97 19.82 4.73
N ASP A 373 -9.67 19.97 5.03
CA ASP A 373 -8.58 19.52 4.17
C ASP A 373 -8.50 17.99 4.25
N ALA A 374 -9.15 17.31 3.30
CA ALA A 374 -9.21 15.85 3.25
C ALA A 374 -7.92 15.19 2.70
N ASP A 375 -6.94 16.00 2.26
CA ASP A 375 -5.59 15.52 1.94
C ASP A 375 -4.73 15.38 3.21
N SER A 376 -4.93 16.29 4.16
CA SER A 376 -4.17 16.36 5.41
C SER A 376 -4.86 15.73 6.62
N ASN A 377 -6.14 15.36 6.51
CA ASN A 377 -6.94 14.79 7.60
C ASN A 377 -7.66 13.52 7.17
N ASP A 378 -7.71 12.52 8.06
CA ASP A 378 -8.53 11.34 7.86
C ASP A 378 -10.01 11.69 8.07
N VAL A 379 -10.85 11.12 7.21
CA VAL A 379 -12.32 11.21 7.25
C VAL A 379 -12.91 9.81 7.11
N PRO A 380 -14.17 9.58 7.52
CA PRO A 380 -14.78 8.26 7.44
C PRO A 380 -14.69 7.68 6.02
N SER A 381 -14.15 6.46 5.90
CA SER A 381 -13.94 5.80 4.61
C SER A 381 -15.23 5.53 3.84
N SER A 382 -16.37 5.43 4.56
CA SER A 382 -17.71 5.31 3.97
C SER A 382 -18.13 6.48 3.09
N LEU A 383 -17.45 7.63 3.17
CA LEU A 383 -17.76 8.81 2.36
C LEU A 383 -17.24 8.70 0.91
N GLU A 384 -16.34 7.76 0.61
CA GLU A 384 -15.81 7.50 -0.73
C GLU A 384 -15.41 8.76 -1.53
N ILE A 385 -14.64 9.67 -0.93
CA ILE A 385 -14.23 10.92 -1.59
C ILE A 385 -13.29 10.61 -2.77
N LYS A 386 -13.81 10.74 -4.00
CA LYS A 386 -13.10 10.40 -5.26
C LYS A 386 -12.36 11.58 -5.89
N GLY A 387 -12.55 12.80 -5.40
CA GLY A 387 -11.90 13.99 -5.93
C GLY A 387 -12.23 15.26 -5.14
N TYR A 388 -11.57 16.36 -5.50
CA TYR A 388 -11.68 17.64 -4.79
C TYR A 388 -12.13 18.78 -5.72
N PRO A 389 -13.04 19.67 -5.27
CA PRO A 389 -13.79 19.58 -4.02
C PRO A 389 -14.94 18.56 -4.13
N THR A 390 -15.20 17.85 -3.04
CA THR A 390 -16.44 17.07 -2.84
C THR A 390 -17.26 17.78 -1.78
N ILE A 391 -18.57 17.91 -1.99
CA ILE A 391 -19.45 18.68 -1.09
C ILE A 391 -20.61 17.78 -0.71
N MET A 392 -20.90 17.67 0.59
CA MET A 392 -21.96 16.80 1.09
C MET A 392 -22.74 17.45 2.22
N LEU A 393 -24.05 17.22 2.25
CA LEU A 393 -24.94 17.65 3.32
C LEU A 393 -25.22 16.47 4.28
N PHE A 394 -24.80 16.62 5.53
CA PHE A 394 -25.06 15.69 6.63
C PHE A 394 -26.27 16.15 7.40
N LYS A 395 -27.40 15.46 7.22
CA LYS A 395 -28.69 15.93 7.74
C LYS A 395 -28.81 15.77 9.25
N ALA A 396 -29.55 16.67 9.89
CA ALA A 396 -29.90 16.49 11.31
C ALA A 396 -30.67 15.17 11.49
N GLY A 397 -30.20 14.32 12.41
CA GLY A 397 -30.80 13.00 12.68
C GLY A 397 -30.49 11.90 11.66
N ASP A 398 -29.78 12.18 10.56
CA ASP A 398 -29.35 11.19 9.55
C ASP A 398 -27.96 11.55 8.98
N LYS A 399 -26.93 11.26 9.78
CA LYS A 399 -25.53 11.59 9.48
C LYS A 399 -24.81 10.49 8.71
N GLU A 400 -25.36 9.28 8.72
CA GLU A 400 -24.80 8.12 8.03
C GLU A 400 -25.09 8.13 6.53
N ASN A 401 -26.12 8.87 6.08
CA ASN A 401 -26.52 8.97 4.67
C ASN A 401 -26.38 10.42 4.15
N PRO A 402 -25.15 10.97 4.05
CA PRO A 402 -24.96 12.32 3.55
C PRO A 402 -25.37 12.44 2.08
N VAL A 403 -25.94 13.58 1.71
CA VAL A 403 -26.38 13.86 0.34
C VAL A 403 -25.30 14.65 -0.37
N GLN A 404 -24.69 14.07 -1.40
CA GLN A 404 -23.70 14.75 -2.22
C GLN A 404 -24.33 15.88 -3.04
N TYR A 405 -23.60 16.98 -3.17
CA TYR A 405 -23.96 18.10 -4.04
C TYR A 405 -23.28 17.99 -5.42
N ASP A 406 -24.11 17.83 -6.45
CA ASP A 406 -23.68 17.72 -7.85
C ASP A 406 -24.07 18.95 -8.71
N GLY A 407 -24.56 20.02 -8.07
CA GLY A 407 -24.97 21.26 -8.75
C GLY A 407 -23.81 22.18 -9.17
N GLN A 408 -24.16 23.36 -9.69
CA GLN A 408 -23.18 24.36 -10.10
C GLN A 408 -22.42 24.96 -8.92
N ARG A 409 -21.19 25.43 -9.14
CA ARG A 409 -20.27 25.86 -8.07
C ARG A 409 -19.75 27.29 -8.30
N ASN A 410 -20.50 28.09 -9.03
CA ASN A 410 -20.19 29.46 -9.42
C ASN A 410 -20.96 30.49 -8.58
N ASN A 411 -22.04 30.12 -7.90
CA ASN A 411 -22.80 31.02 -7.03
C ASN A 411 -23.11 30.39 -5.66
N HIS A 412 -22.98 31.18 -4.60
CA HIS A 412 -23.33 30.77 -3.24
C HIS A 412 -24.82 30.41 -3.09
N MET A 413 -25.69 31.02 -3.89
CA MET A 413 -27.13 30.74 -3.87
C MET A 413 -27.46 29.30 -4.27
N ASP A 414 -26.70 28.69 -5.19
CA ASP A 414 -26.94 27.30 -5.61
C ASP A 414 -26.79 26.33 -4.42
N PHE A 415 -25.82 26.61 -3.54
CA PHE A 415 -25.65 25.85 -2.30
C PHE A 415 -26.76 26.16 -1.29
N ALA A 416 -27.13 27.43 -1.12
CA ALA A 416 -28.18 27.83 -0.18
C ALA A 416 -29.53 27.20 -0.53
N GLU A 417 -29.89 27.18 -1.81
CA GLU A 417 -31.10 26.53 -2.33
C GLU A 417 -31.05 25.01 -2.15
N PHE A 418 -29.90 24.39 -2.41
CA PHE A 418 -29.71 22.96 -2.16
C PHE A 418 -29.88 22.61 -0.68
N ILE A 419 -29.28 23.37 0.23
CA ILE A 419 -29.46 23.17 1.67
C ILE A 419 -30.94 23.35 2.02
N HIS A 420 -31.58 24.42 1.55
CA HIS A 420 -32.99 24.70 1.83
C HIS A 420 -33.92 23.55 1.37
N ASP A 421 -33.69 22.99 0.18
CA ASP A 421 -34.45 21.85 -0.34
C ASP A 421 -34.20 20.57 0.47
N LYS A 422 -32.94 20.26 0.78
CA LYS A 422 -32.53 18.97 1.33
C LYS A 422 -32.44 18.90 2.86
N ALA A 423 -32.36 20.03 3.56
CA ALA A 423 -32.22 20.07 5.01
C ALA A 423 -33.40 19.38 5.71
N ALA A 424 -33.07 18.68 6.79
CA ALA A 424 -34.05 18.05 7.67
C ALA A 424 -34.78 19.09 8.52
N ILE A 425 -34.07 20.10 9.03
CA ILE A 425 -34.66 21.20 9.77
C ILE A 425 -35.03 22.32 8.79
N LYS A 426 -36.31 22.71 8.76
CA LYS A 426 -36.78 23.78 7.88
C LYS A 426 -36.43 25.16 8.42
N PHE A 427 -36.05 26.05 7.51
CA PHE A 427 -35.67 27.44 7.77
C PHE A 427 -36.02 28.28 6.54
N GLU A 428 -36.06 29.61 6.70
CA GLU A 428 -36.25 30.55 5.60
C GLU A 428 -34.91 31.09 5.12
N LEU A 429 -34.74 31.24 3.81
CA LEU A 429 -33.53 31.86 3.26
C LEU A 429 -33.50 33.36 3.58
N PRO A 430 -32.32 33.94 3.89
CA PRO A 430 -32.16 35.38 4.02
C PRO A 430 -32.59 36.11 2.74
N SER A 431 -33.19 37.28 2.88
CA SER A 431 -33.49 38.14 1.73
C SER A 431 -32.19 38.59 1.07
N ASN A 432 -32.02 38.26 -0.21
CA ASN A 432 -30.88 38.74 -1.00
C ASN A 432 -31.05 40.24 -1.28
N THR A 433 -30.45 41.11 -0.46
CA THR A 433 -30.51 42.57 -0.65
C THR A 433 -29.40 43.11 -1.56
N GLU A 434 -28.67 42.26 -2.26
CA GLU A 434 -27.71 42.68 -3.30
C GLU A 434 -28.41 42.66 -4.68
N GLU A 435 -29.14 43.74 -4.97
CA GLU A 435 -29.47 44.16 -6.35
C GLU A 435 -28.22 44.83 -6.97
N ASP A 436 -27.91 44.44 -8.21
CA ASP A 436 -27.27 45.22 -9.27
C ASP A 436 -25.86 45.81 -9.04
N ASP A 437 -24.84 44.97 -9.25
CA ASP A 437 -23.62 45.39 -9.98
C ASP A 437 -23.58 44.62 -11.32
N GLU A 438 -24.57 44.87 -12.17
CA GLU A 438 -24.40 44.65 -13.62
C GLU A 438 -23.38 45.67 -14.11
N ASP A 439 -22.13 45.24 -14.26
CA ASP A 439 -21.06 45.97 -14.93
C ASP A 439 -21.54 46.31 -16.36
N GLU A 440 -21.89 47.57 -16.59
CA GLU A 440 -22.24 48.10 -17.91
C GLU A 440 -21.08 47.84 -18.87
N GLY A 441 -21.20 46.77 -19.66
CA GLY A 441 -20.27 46.46 -20.73
C GLY A 441 -20.27 47.57 -21.78
N GLU A 442 -19.20 48.38 -21.78
CA GLU A 442 -18.88 49.26 -22.90
C GLU A 442 -18.76 48.43 -24.21
N PRO A 443 -19.23 48.96 -25.36
CA PRO A 443 -19.24 48.21 -26.61
C PRO A 443 -17.81 48.08 -27.17
N ILE A 444 -17.36 46.83 -27.36
CA ILE A 444 -16.12 46.50 -28.06
C ILE A 444 -16.22 46.95 -29.52
N VAL A 445 -15.50 48.02 -29.86
CA VAL A 445 -15.23 48.42 -31.26
C VAL A 445 -14.29 47.38 -31.90
N SER A 446 -14.80 46.69 -32.91
CA SER A 446 -14.05 45.75 -33.73
C SER A 446 -12.96 46.48 -34.54
N ASN A 447 -11.69 46.30 -34.18
CA ASN A 447 -10.57 46.59 -35.09
C ASN A 447 -10.00 45.28 -35.65
N LYS A 448 -10.43 44.97 -36.87
CA LYS A 448 -9.68 44.10 -37.79
C LYS A 448 -8.31 44.75 -38.02
N LYS A 449 -7.23 44.06 -37.63
CA LYS A 449 -5.91 44.27 -38.23
C LYS A 449 -5.50 42.98 -38.95
N GLU A 450 -5.43 43.11 -40.27
CA GLU A 450 -4.84 42.15 -41.18
C GLU A 450 -3.39 41.84 -40.77
N SER A 451 -3.06 40.55 -40.70
CA SER A 451 -1.69 40.08 -40.69
C SER A 451 -1.11 40.20 -42.09
N LYS A 452 -0.16 41.11 -42.28
CA LYS A 452 0.79 41.02 -43.39
C LYS A 452 2.00 40.19 -42.94
N HIS A 453 2.35 39.27 -43.83
CA HIS A 453 3.63 38.58 -43.96
C HIS A 453 4.84 39.51 -43.79
N ASP A 454 5.91 38.97 -43.20
CA ASP A 454 7.31 38.99 -43.68
C ASP A 454 8.14 38.17 -42.65
N GLU A 455 8.54 36.93 -42.95
CA GLU A 455 9.87 36.54 -43.46
C GLU A 455 11.06 37.19 -42.71
N LEU A 456 11.63 36.45 -41.75
CA LEU A 456 12.99 35.88 -41.78
C LEU A 456 13.31 35.07 -40.52
#